data_AF-A0A8S0H6D6-F1
#
_entry.id   AF-A0A8S0H6D6-F1
#
_cell.length_a   1.000
_cell.length_b   1.000
_cell.length_c   1.000
_cell.angle_alpha   90.00
_cell.angle_beta   90.00
_cell.angle_gamma   90.00
#
_symmetry.space_group_name_H-M   'P 1'
#
loop_
_entity.id
_entity.type
_entity.pdbx_description
1 polymer ?
#
loop_
_entity_poly.entity_id
_entity_poly.type
_entity_poly.pdbx_seq_one_letter_code
_entity_poly.pdbx_strand_id
1 'polypeptide(L)'
;MNSRLDPLQSLHSNAPLINRERLWQSLMDLARLGATAKGGVCRLALTDLDRQARDLFVRWCEEAGCSVSVDGIGNIFARRAGRDPTRAR
;
A
#
# COMPACT_ATOMS: atom_id res chain seq x y z
N MET A 1 -21.11 -15.33 42.04
CA MET A 1 -21.64 -16.02 40.85
C MET A 1 -21.95 -14.97 39.79
N ASN A 2 -21.47 -15.22 38.59
CA ASN A 2 -21.10 -14.26 37.56
C ASN A 2 -22.25 -13.47 36.91
N SER A 3 -21.79 -12.44 36.19
CA SER A 3 -22.29 -11.97 34.89
C SER A 3 -23.56 -11.13 34.87
N ARG A 4 -23.40 -9.82 35.10
CA ARG A 4 -24.03 -8.83 34.21
C ARG A 4 -23.03 -8.56 33.08
N LEU A 5 -23.27 -9.19 31.93
CA LEU A 5 -22.60 -8.83 30.69
C LEU A 5 -23.09 -7.45 30.29
N ASP A 6 -22.17 -6.49 30.20
CA ASP A 6 -22.45 -5.18 29.61
C ASP A 6 -22.91 -5.39 28.16
N PRO A 7 -24.11 -4.94 27.76
CA PRO A 7 -24.63 -5.09 26.39
C PRO A 7 -23.81 -4.34 25.34
N LEU A 8 -22.81 -3.54 25.75
CA LEU A 8 -22.02 -2.67 24.88
C LEU A 8 -20.62 -3.21 24.54
N GLN A 9 -20.21 -4.38 25.06
CA GLN A 9 -18.92 -5.00 24.70
C GLN A 9 -18.94 -5.82 23.40
N SER A 10 -20.10 -6.00 22.75
CA SER A 10 -20.26 -6.92 21.62
C SER A 10 -20.31 -6.27 20.22
N LEU A 11 -19.90 -5.01 20.07
CA LEU A 11 -19.65 -4.43 18.74
C LEU A 11 -18.16 -4.59 18.40
N HIS A 12 -17.66 -5.84 18.39
CA HIS A 12 -16.40 -6.13 17.74
C HIS A 12 -16.55 -5.78 16.27
N SER A 13 -15.94 -4.66 15.90
CA SER A 13 -15.89 -4.18 14.54
C SER A 13 -15.13 -5.23 13.71
N ASN A 14 -15.84 -6.05 12.93
CA ASN A 14 -15.23 -7.00 11.97
C ASN A 14 -14.61 -6.29 10.75
N ALA A 15 -14.25 -5.02 10.89
CA ALA A 15 -13.56 -4.28 9.86
C ALA A 15 -12.09 -4.73 9.84
N PRO A 16 -11.53 -5.05 8.66
CA PRO A 16 -10.12 -5.37 8.57
C PRO A 16 -9.28 -4.17 9.03
N LEU A 17 -8.41 -4.41 10.02
CA LEU A 17 -7.47 -3.41 10.52
C LEU A 17 -6.19 -3.41 9.67
N ILE A 18 -5.54 -2.25 9.57
CA ILE A 18 -4.23 -2.14 8.93
C ILE A 18 -3.14 -2.74 9.81
N ASN A 19 -2.27 -3.57 9.22
CA ASN A 19 -1.04 -4.01 9.85
C ASN A 19 -0.02 -2.85 9.85
N ARG A 20 0.16 -2.22 11.01
CA ARG A 20 1.04 -1.06 11.21
C ARG A 20 2.50 -1.38 10.92
N GLU A 21 2.99 -2.53 11.37
CA GLU A 21 4.38 -2.94 11.20
C GLU A 21 4.71 -3.14 9.73
N ARG A 22 3.85 -3.85 8.99
CA ARG A 22 4.00 -4.05 7.55
C ARG A 22 4.04 -2.71 6.80
N LEU A 23 3.14 -1.78 7.14
CA LEU A 23 3.12 -0.45 6.51
C LEU A 23 4.40 0.33 6.80
N TRP A 24 4.85 0.32 8.06
CA TRP A 24 6.08 1.01 8.46
C TRP A 24 7.28 0.45 7.71
N GLN A 25 7.38 -0.88 7.62
CA GLN A 25 8.45 -1.54 6.87
C GLN A 25 8.46 -1.12 5.39
N SER A 26 7.29 -1.09 4.71
CA SER A 26 7.20 -0.62 3.33
C SER A 26 7.66 0.83 3.14
N LEU A 27 7.35 1.72 4.09
CA LEU A 27 7.85 3.10 4.07
C LEU A 27 9.38 3.15 4.18
N MET A 28 9.94 2.38 5.12
CA MET A 28 11.39 2.33 5.32
C MET A 28 12.12 1.70 4.14
N ASP A 29 11.55 0.65 3.53
CA ASP A 29 12.13 -0.01 2.35
C ASP A 29 12.16 0.93 1.14
N LEU A 30 11.06 1.66 0.88
CA LEU A 30 10.99 2.62 -0.21
C LEU A 30 11.90 3.84 0.03
N ALA A 31 12.08 4.26 1.28
CA ALA A 31 12.93 5.40 1.65
C ALA A 31 14.42 5.15 1.37
N ARG A 32 14.87 3.88 1.34
CA ARG A 32 16.26 3.54 0.97
C ARG A 32 16.60 3.95 -0.46
N LEU A 33 15.61 3.98 -1.35
CA LEU A 33 15.79 4.37 -2.75
C LEU A 33 15.86 5.90 -2.87
N GLY A 34 17.09 6.43 -2.92
CA GLY A 34 17.35 7.87 -2.90
C GLY A 34 17.61 8.42 -1.49
N ALA A 35 17.93 7.57 -0.52
CA ALA A 35 18.30 8.02 0.82
C ALA A 35 19.50 8.99 0.78
N THR A 36 19.45 10.03 1.59
CA THR A 36 20.50 11.05 1.73
C THR A 36 21.20 10.91 3.07
N ALA A 37 22.43 11.40 3.19
CA ALA A 37 23.21 11.36 4.43
C ALA A 37 22.54 12.07 5.62
N LYS A 38 21.60 12.99 5.35
CA LYS A 38 20.84 13.74 6.38
C LYS A 38 19.52 13.05 6.76
N GLY A 39 19.26 11.84 6.27
CA GLY A 39 18.04 11.08 6.56
C GLY A 39 16.80 11.45 5.73
N GLY A 40 16.94 12.33 4.73
CA GLY A 40 15.89 12.62 3.75
C GLY A 40 15.97 11.72 2.52
N VAL A 41 15.07 11.93 1.55
CA VAL A 41 15.07 11.25 0.26
C VAL A 41 15.22 12.27 -0.87
N CYS A 42 16.22 12.09 -1.74
CA CYS A 42 16.37 12.80 -3.00
C CYS A 42 16.13 11.81 -4.15
N ARG A 43 14.88 11.77 -4.62
CA ARG A 43 14.46 10.93 -5.72
C ARG A 43 13.65 11.78 -6.70
N LEU A 44 14.34 12.39 -7.65
CA LEU A 44 13.73 13.23 -8.67
C LEU A 44 12.93 12.37 -9.65
N ALA A 45 11.80 12.90 -10.12
CA ALA A 45 10.94 12.21 -11.08
C ALA A 45 11.71 11.82 -12.34
N LEU A 46 11.39 10.64 -12.90
CA LEU A 46 11.97 10.11 -14.14
C LEU A 46 13.49 9.82 -14.10
N THR A 47 14.08 9.77 -12.90
CA THR A 47 15.44 9.26 -12.71
C THR A 47 15.46 7.74 -12.55
N ASP A 48 16.63 7.11 -12.66
CA ASP A 48 16.78 5.67 -12.40
C ASP A 48 16.37 5.27 -10.98
N LEU A 49 16.52 6.17 -10.00
CA LEU A 49 16.05 5.95 -8.63
C LEU A 49 14.53 5.95 -8.57
N ASP A 50 13.86 6.84 -9.31
CA ASP A 50 12.40 6.86 -9.45
C ASP A 50 11.90 5.60 -10.15
N ARG A 51 12.58 5.15 -11.21
CA ARG A 51 12.27 3.87 -11.87
C ARG A 51 12.34 2.71 -10.87
N GLN A 52 13.43 2.58 -10.12
CA GLN A 52 13.57 1.50 -9.12
C GLN A 52 12.47 1.53 -8.05
N ALA A 53 12.07 2.73 -7.59
CA ALA A 53 10.99 2.87 -6.61
C ALA A 53 9.63 2.48 -7.20
N ARG A 54 9.38 2.83 -8.47
CA ARG A 54 8.19 2.41 -9.21
C ARG A 54 8.15 0.90 -9.42
N ASP A 55 9.26 0.28 -9.83
CA ASP A 55 9.37 -1.17 -10.02
C ASP A 55 9.12 -1.93 -8.71
N LEU A 56 9.62 -1.41 -7.58
CA LEU A 56 9.36 -1.97 -6.26
C LEU A 56 7.87 -1.90 -5.89
N PHE A 57 7.23 -0.75 -6.15
CA PHE A 57 5.79 -0.60 -5.90
C PHE A 57 4.94 -1.53 -6.78
N VAL A 58 5.29 -1.66 -8.06
CA VAL A 58 4.62 -2.59 -8.99
C VAL A 58 4.69 -4.02 -8.47
N ARG A 59 5.88 -4.47 -8.05
CA ARG A 59 6.07 -5.80 -7.49
C ARG A 59 5.21 -6.05 -6.26
N TRP A 60 5.18 -5.14 -5.29
CA TRP A 60 4.32 -5.27 -4.11
C TRP A 60 2.83 -5.35 -4.47
N CYS A 61 2.42 -4.63 -5.50
CA CYS A 61 1.05 -4.66 -5.99
C CYS A 61 0.70 -6.01 -6.64
N GLU A 62 1.59 -6.53 -7.48
CA GLU A 62 1.42 -7.85 -8.12
C GLU A 62 1.40 -8.97 -7.08
N GLU A 63 2.31 -8.95 -6.10
CA GLU A 63 2.35 -9.89 -4.96
C GLU A 63 1.06 -9.83 -4.11
N ALA A 64 0.44 -8.64 -4.01
CA ALA A 64 -0.85 -8.45 -3.36
C ALA A 64 -2.06 -8.87 -4.23
N GLY A 65 -1.82 -9.36 -5.45
CA GLY A 65 -2.85 -9.80 -6.39
C GLY A 65 -3.55 -8.68 -7.16
N CYS A 66 -2.91 -7.50 -7.29
CA CYS A 66 -3.39 -6.43 -8.15
C CYS A 66 -2.93 -6.63 -9.60
N SER A 67 -3.76 -6.20 -10.54
CA SER A 67 -3.34 -5.95 -11.92
C SER A 67 -2.73 -4.55 -12.03
N VAL A 68 -1.63 -4.39 -12.76
CA VAL A 68 -0.93 -3.11 -12.92
C VAL A 68 -1.05 -2.60 -14.35
N SER A 69 -1.27 -1.31 -14.52
CA SER A 69 -1.27 -0.63 -15.82
C SER A 69 -0.57 0.74 -15.73
N VAL A 70 -0.02 1.20 -16.84
CA VAL A 70 0.69 2.48 -16.94
C VAL A 70 0.10 3.29 -18.09
N ASP A 71 -0.21 4.57 -17.87
CA ASP A 71 -0.74 5.45 -18.91
C ASP A 71 0.38 6.11 -19.75
N GLY A 72 -0.03 6.91 -20.75
CA GLY A 72 0.91 7.54 -21.68
C GLY A 72 1.86 8.58 -21.07
N ILE A 73 1.62 9.03 -19.83
CA ILE A 73 2.49 9.99 -19.13
C ILE A 73 3.22 9.37 -17.94
N GLY A 74 3.05 8.06 -17.70
CA GLY A 74 3.80 7.30 -16.69
C GLY A 74 3.12 7.21 -15.33
N ASN A 75 1.82 7.49 -15.21
CA ASN A 75 1.08 7.18 -13.99
C ASN A 75 0.88 5.67 -13.88
N ILE A 76 1.01 5.13 -12.67
CA ILE A 76 0.87 3.70 -12.39
C ILE A 76 -0.44 3.46 -11.65
N PHE A 77 -1.27 2.57 -12.18
CA PHE A 77 -2.52 2.16 -11.56
C PHE A 77 -2.42 0.69 -11.14
N ALA A 78 -2.53 0.42 -9.84
CA ALA A 78 -2.66 -0.92 -9.29
C ALA A 78 -4.13 -1.18 -8.93
N ARG A 79 -4.76 -2.10 -9.67
CA ARG A 79 -6.19 -2.42 -9.53
C ARG A 79 -6.37 -3.79 -8.89
N ARG A 80 -7.03 -3.79 -7.72
CA ARG A 80 -7.62 -4.99 -7.12
C ARG A 80 -9.05 -5.16 -7.64
N ALA A 81 -9.38 -6.33 -8.15
CA ALA A 81 -10.70 -6.58 -8.72
C ALA A 81 -11.81 -6.41 -7.68
N GLY A 82 -12.83 -5.62 -8.03
CA GLY A 82 -14.09 -5.60 -7.29
C GLY A 82 -14.95 -6.81 -7.65
N ARG A 83 -16.10 -6.97 -6.97
CA ARG A 83 -17.03 -8.08 -7.25
C ARG A 83 -17.58 -8.06 -8.69
N ASP A 84 -17.73 -6.87 -9.26
CA ASP A 84 -18.18 -6.66 -10.64
C ASP A 84 -17.12 -5.85 -11.39
N PRO A 85 -16.33 -6.46 -12.29
CA PRO A 85 -15.27 -5.78 -13.00
C PRO A 85 -15.78 -4.77 -14.04
N THR A 86 -17.04 -4.86 -14.45
CA THR A 86 -17.65 -4.01 -15.50
C THR A 86 -18.10 -2.64 -15.00
N ARG A 87 -18.15 -2.45 -13.67
CA ARG A 87 -18.54 -1.18 -13.03
C ARG A 87 -17.39 -0.23 -12.76
N ALA A 88 -16.16 -0.62 -13.04
CA ALA A 88 -15.06 0.34 -13.04
C ALA A 88 -15.26 1.27 -14.24
N ARG A 89 -15.68 2.51 -13.95
CA ARG A 89 -15.76 3.60 -14.90
C ARG A 89 -14.54 4.49 -14.72
#